data_AF-A0A8C5NHS4-F1
#
_entry.id   AF-A0A8C5NHS4-F1
#
_cell.length_a   1.000
_cell.length_b   1.000
_cell.length_c   1.000
_cell.angle_alpha   90.00
_cell.angle_beta   90.00
_cell.angle_gamma   90.00
#
_symmetry.space_group_name_H-M   'P 1'
#
loop_
_entity.id
_entity.type
_entity.pdbx_description
1 polymer ?
#
loop_
_entity_poly.entity_id
_entity_poly.type
_entity_poly.pdbx_seq_one_letter_code
_entity_poly.pdbx_strand_id
1 'polypeptide(L)'
;MSIQFSGWEVVDDGGSNPGVVLQPTQSPQNRGVYKMYHGTTIANARLIVANGFKPSSGGLLGKGVYVSRDKKKASAYPRNFLFGVNKSDQVILELRVRVGRVKKIDSNNYHMRETWHRDGYDTAWVPPNCGLSAVPSGLEEDCVFDPKRVKVVGIIVSVLPKDRGIYIMYHGTSVANARSIITNGFRQSTKGMLGKGVYVSRNKKKATRYPLKSDASDRVVLKLKVRVGRVKRIDKNHHLQYTWNEHGYDTAWVPANCGWDAVPSGLEEDCVFDPKRIKVVDIAKASGNVLTELQQLLYRLCVSLNTSH
;
A
#
# COMPACT_ATOMS: atom_id res chain seq x y z
N MET A 1 -12.96 13.25 11.96
CA MET A 1 -11.53 13.16 12.33
C MET A 1 -10.75 12.51 11.19
N SER A 2 -9.89 13.28 10.51
CA SER A 2 -8.97 12.77 9.48
C SER A 2 -7.65 12.38 10.12
N ILE A 3 -7.21 11.14 9.96
CA ILE A 3 -5.88 10.70 10.40
C ILE A 3 -4.87 11.30 9.41
N GLN A 4 -4.11 12.30 9.86
CA GLN A 4 -2.93 12.79 9.15
C GLN A 4 -1.82 11.74 9.29
N PHE A 5 -1.32 11.24 8.16
CA PHE A 5 -0.12 10.42 8.09
C PHE A 5 1.06 11.34 7.71
N SER A 6 1.87 11.70 8.71
CA SER A 6 3.27 12.07 8.54
C SER A 6 4.08 10.77 8.51
N GLY A 7 4.97 10.64 7.52
CA GLY A 7 5.80 9.44 7.38
C GLY A 7 6.78 9.35 8.56
N TRP A 8 6.79 8.21 9.24
CA TRP A 8 7.89 7.88 10.14
C TRP A 8 9.13 7.60 9.30
N GLU A 9 10.16 8.42 9.48
CA GLU A 9 11.52 8.07 9.10
C GLU A 9 12.03 6.99 10.06
N VAL A 10 12.65 5.95 9.52
CA VAL A 10 13.27 4.89 10.31
C VAL A 10 14.77 5.11 10.23
N VAL A 11 15.34 5.58 11.33
CA VAL A 11 16.79 5.54 11.54
C VAL A 11 17.18 4.07 11.73
N ASP A 12 18.12 3.63 10.91
CA ASP A 12 18.73 2.30 10.98
C ASP A 12 19.58 2.21 12.25
N ASP A 13 19.33 1.22 13.12
CA ASP A 13 20.08 1.03 14.37
C ASP A 13 21.40 0.24 14.14
N GLY A 14 21.77 0.02 12.87
CA GLY A 14 23.04 -0.61 12.49
C GLY A 14 23.14 -2.08 12.92
N GLY A 15 22.07 -2.68 13.42
CA GLY A 15 22.05 -4.04 13.95
C GLY A 15 21.23 -4.98 13.08
N SER A 16 21.90 -5.71 12.19
CA SER A 16 21.42 -6.85 11.35
C SER A 16 21.14 -6.50 9.89
N ASN A 17 21.82 -7.24 9.01
CA ASN A 17 21.86 -7.17 7.54
C ASN A 17 20.66 -6.51 6.83
N PRO A 18 20.90 -5.69 5.79
CA PRO A 18 19.86 -5.02 5.01
C PRO A 18 18.88 -6.07 4.48
N GLY A 19 17.61 -5.95 4.89
CA GLY A 19 16.59 -6.98 4.75
C GLY A 19 16.61 -7.72 3.41
N VAL A 20 17.03 -8.98 3.46
CA VAL A 20 16.97 -9.90 2.32
C VAL A 20 15.50 -10.13 1.98
N VAL A 21 15.09 -9.90 0.74
CA VAL A 21 13.75 -10.31 0.27
C VAL A 21 13.81 -11.81 -0.03
N LEU A 22 13.41 -12.63 0.94
CA LEU A 22 13.24 -14.07 0.71
C LEU A 22 11.92 -14.35 -0.01
N GLN A 23 11.96 -15.22 -1.02
CA GLN A 23 10.78 -15.76 -1.67
C GLN A 23 10.01 -16.68 -0.70
N PRO A 24 8.68 -16.87 -0.88
CA PRO A 24 7.86 -17.71 0.01
C PRO A 24 8.35 -19.16 0.13
N THR A 25 9.06 -19.67 -0.88
CA THR A 25 9.61 -21.04 -0.92
C THR A 25 10.93 -21.19 -0.18
N GLN A 26 11.58 -20.10 0.24
CA GLN A 26 12.86 -20.15 0.91
C GLN A 26 12.70 -20.30 2.42
N SER A 27 13.55 -21.10 3.05
CA SER A 27 13.55 -21.21 4.51
C SER A 27 13.99 -19.88 5.14
N PRO A 28 13.25 -19.34 6.13
CA PRO A 28 13.69 -18.17 6.87
C PRO A 28 14.97 -18.48 7.65
N GLN A 29 15.90 -17.55 7.63
CA GLN A 29 17.12 -17.60 8.43
C GLN A 29 16.86 -17.00 9.81
N ASN A 30 17.46 -17.62 10.83
CA ASN A 30 17.40 -17.08 12.19
C ASN A 30 17.94 -15.64 12.22
N ARG A 31 17.26 -14.80 13.01
CA ARG A 31 17.55 -13.37 13.20
C ARG A 31 17.43 -12.53 11.92
N GLY A 32 16.76 -13.05 10.90
CA GLY A 32 16.46 -12.33 9.67
C GLY A 32 15.46 -11.18 9.86
N VAL A 33 15.47 -10.26 8.90
CA VAL A 33 14.49 -9.20 8.76
C VAL A 33 13.86 -9.29 7.38
N TYR A 34 12.56 -9.56 7.33
CA TYR A 34 11.87 -9.84 6.06
C TYR A 34 10.74 -8.86 5.78
N LYS A 35 10.52 -8.64 4.48
CA LYS A 35 9.27 -8.07 4.01
C LYS A 35 8.20 -9.16 4.00
N MET A 36 7.10 -8.93 4.70
CA MET A 36 5.97 -9.84 4.78
C MET A 36 4.65 -9.08 4.69
N TYR A 37 3.54 -9.81 4.68
CA TYR A 37 2.22 -9.26 4.45
C TYR A 37 1.21 -9.80 5.46
N HIS A 38 0.23 -8.96 5.81
CA HIS A 38 -0.93 -9.33 6.61
C HIS A 38 -2.19 -8.72 6.02
N GLY A 39 -3.13 -9.56 5.58
CA GLY A 39 -4.46 -9.09 5.17
C GLY A 39 -5.34 -8.81 6.38
N THR A 40 -6.05 -7.69 6.37
CA THR A 40 -7.01 -7.34 7.42
C THR A 40 -8.11 -6.44 6.85
N THR A 41 -9.07 -6.01 7.67
CA THR A 41 -10.08 -5.03 7.25
C THR A 41 -9.56 -3.59 7.36
N ILE A 42 -10.16 -2.63 6.64
CA ILE A 42 -9.81 -1.20 6.79
C ILE A 42 -9.91 -0.74 8.25
N ALA A 43 -10.94 -1.18 8.97
CA ALA A 43 -11.12 -0.83 10.39
C ALA A 43 -9.98 -1.36 11.25
N ASN A 44 -9.63 -2.64 11.10
CA ASN A 44 -8.52 -3.25 11.83
C ASN A 44 -7.17 -2.64 11.43
N ALA A 45 -6.96 -2.33 10.15
CA ALA A 45 -5.75 -1.65 9.70
C ALA A 45 -5.56 -0.28 10.38
N ARG A 46 -6.64 0.50 10.57
CA ARG A 46 -6.57 1.76 11.32
C ARG A 46 -6.14 1.53 12.76
N LEU A 47 -6.69 0.50 13.42
CA LEU A 47 -6.33 0.15 14.79
C LEU A 47 -4.88 -0.33 14.90
N ILE A 48 -4.43 -1.18 13.98
CA ILE A 48 -3.06 -1.71 13.94
C ILE A 48 -2.05 -0.59 13.70
N VAL A 49 -2.36 0.35 12.81
CA VAL A 49 -1.50 1.51 12.55
C VAL A 49 -1.40 2.40 13.80
N ALA A 50 -2.52 2.65 14.46
CA ALA A 50 -2.54 3.56 15.60
C ALA A 50 -1.91 2.95 16.86
N ASN A 51 -2.14 1.65 17.10
CA ASN A 51 -1.86 1.01 18.38
C ASN A 51 -0.85 -0.15 18.28
N GLY A 52 -0.36 -0.47 17.08
CA GLY A 52 0.40 -1.69 16.82
C GLY A 52 -0.49 -2.93 16.70
N PHE A 53 0.13 -4.05 16.34
CA PHE A 53 -0.56 -5.34 16.31
C PHE A 53 -0.90 -5.83 17.72
N LYS A 54 -2.04 -6.51 17.84
CA LYS A 54 -2.38 -7.36 19.00
C LYS A 54 -2.27 -8.82 18.57
N PRO A 55 -1.71 -9.71 19.40
CA PRO A 55 -1.63 -11.13 19.05
C PRO A 55 -3.05 -11.72 18.98
N SER A 56 -3.27 -12.65 18.05
CA SER A 56 -4.47 -13.49 18.06
C SER A 56 -4.53 -14.32 19.33
N SER A 57 -5.72 -14.78 19.71
CA SER A 57 -5.89 -15.72 20.83
C SER A 57 -5.43 -17.15 20.48
N GLY A 58 -5.26 -17.47 19.19
CA GLY A 58 -4.85 -18.79 18.71
C GLY A 58 -4.76 -18.86 17.19
N GLY A 59 -4.82 -20.09 16.66
CA GLY A 59 -4.73 -20.45 15.24
C GLY A 59 -3.79 -21.65 15.04
N LEU A 60 -3.48 -21.99 13.79
CA LEU A 60 -2.63 -23.15 13.43
C LEU A 60 -1.31 -23.25 14.21
N LEU A 61 -0.69 -22.10 14.50
CA LEU A 61 0.62 -21.95 15.12
C LEU A 61 0.51 -21.34 16.52
N GLY A 62 -0.67 -21.41 17.15
CA GLY A 62 -0.94 -20.79 18.44
C GLY A 62 -1.11 -19.27 18.38
N LYS A 63 -0.97 -18.61 19.54
CA LYS A 63 -1.14 -17.15 19.67
C LYS A 63 0.00 -16.37 19.03
N GLY A 64 -0.32 -15.28 18.35
CA GLY A 64 0.68 -14.37 17.79
C GLY A 64 0.16 -13.51 16.64
N VAL A 65 1.07 -12.88 15.91
CA VAL A 65 0.76 -12.10 14.71
C VAL A 65 1.04 -12.95 13.48
N TYR A 66 -0.02 -13.28 12.75
CA TYR A 66 0.06 -14.07 11.53
C TYR A 66 0.50 -13.23 10.35
N VAL A 67 1.56 -13.67 9.67
CA VAL A 67 2.14 -12.98 8.51
C VAL A 67 2.57 -13.99 7.46
N SER A 68 2.69 -13.55 6.23
CA SER A 68 3.13 -14.40 5.12
C SER A 68 3.95 -13.58 4.13
N ARG A 69 5.00 -14.18 3.57
CA ARG A 69 5.74 -13.63 2.42
C ARG A 69 4.92 -13.77 1.14
N ASP A 70 4.01 -14.73 1.08
CA ASP A 70 3.01 -14.84 0.02
C ASP A 70 1.84 -13.86 0.26
N LYS A 71 1.67 -12.92 -0.68
CA LYS A 71 0.62 -11.89 -0.62
C LYS A 71 -0.79 -12.44 -0.89
N LYS A 72 -0.94 -13.51 -1.67
CA LYS A 72 -2.20 -14.21 -1.95
C LYS A 72 -2.66 -15.00 -0.72
N LYS A 73 -1.74 -15.56 0.06
CA LYS A 73 -2.03 -16.12 1.38
C LYS A 73 -2.45 -15.01 2.34
N ALA A 74 -1.68 -13.92 2.44
CA ALA A 74 -2.01 -12.83 3.34
C ALA A 74 -3.38 -12.20 3.04
N SER A 75 -3.75 -12.04 1.77
CA SER A 75 -5.06 -11.49 1.38
C SER A 75 -6.25 -12.37 1.81
N ALA A 76 -6.00 -13.62 2.17
CA ALA A 76 -7.01 -14.54 2.65
C ALA A 76 -7.29 -14.43 4.16
N TYR A 77 -6.43 -13.77 4.95
CA TYR A 77 -6.59 -13.66 6.41
C TYR A 77 -7.91 -13.03 6.88
N PRO A 78 -8.49 -12.03 6.19
CA PRO A 78 -9.79 -11.49 6.57
C PRO A 78 -10.95 -12.46 6.37
N ARG A 79 -10.74 -13.72 5.95
CA ARG A 79 -11.81 -14.70 5.76
C ARG A 79 -12.38 -15.15 7.11
N ASN A 80 -13.32 -14.37 7.66
CA ASN A 80 -14.40 -14.96 8.45
C ASN A 80 -15.31 -15.72 7.50
N PHE A 81 -15.24 -17.05 7.54
CA PHE A 81 -16.12 -17.96 6.78
C PHE A 81 -17.61 -17.86 7.21
N LEU A 82 -17.92 -17.19 8.33
CA LEU A 82 -19.26 -17.12 8.90
C LEU A 82 -20.06 -15.86 8.51
N PHE A 83 -19.41 -14.79 8.07
CA PHE A 83 -20.06 -13.56 7.64
C PHE A 83 -19.24 -12.99 6.48
N GLY A 84 -19.74 -13.11 5.26
CA GLY A 84 -19.04 -12.74 4.04
C GLY A 84 -18.38 -11.37 4.15
N VAL A 85 -17.06 -11.35 4.40
CA VAL A 85 -16.31 -10.11 4.46
C VAL A 85 -16.34 -9.50 3.07
N ASN A 86 -16.95 -8.32 2.97
CA ASN A 86 -16.99 -7.56 1.74
C ASN A 86 -15.54 -7.39 1.24
N LYS A 87 -15.22 -7.95 0.05
CA LYS A 87 -13.88 -7.82 -0.55
C LYS A 87 -13.44 -6.35 -0.66
N SER A 88 -14.39 -5.42 -0.69
CA SER A 88 -14.12 -3.98 -0.72
C SER A 88 -13.68 -3.35 0.60
N ASP A 89 -13.64 -4.11 1.70
CA ASP A 89 -13.14 -3.67 3.00
C ASP A 89 -11.81 -4.34 3.38
N GLN A 90 -11.24 -5.16 2.49
CA GLN A 90 -9.97 -5.84 2.70
C GLN A 90 -8.79 -4.95 2.29
N VAL A 91 -7.74 -4.95 3.11
CA VAL A 91 -6.45 -4.32 2.83
C VAL A 91 -5.33 -5.27 3.21
N ILE A 92 -4.17 -5.10 2.58
CA ILE A 92 -2.96 -5.86 2.93
C ILE A 92 -1.94 -4.89 3.50
N LEU A 93 -1.48 -5.14 4.72
CA LEU A 93 -0.37 -4.41 5.33
C LEU A 93 0.95 -4.99 4.80
N GLU A 94 1.86 -4.13 4.34
CA GLU A 94 3.26 -4.49 4.07
C GLU A 94 4.05 -4.28 5.36
N LEU A 95 4.83 -5.28 5.76
CA LEU A 95 5.44 -5.37 7.07
C LEU A 95 6.96 -5.55 6.94
N ARG A 96 7.72 -4.92 7.85
CA ARG A 96 9.10 -5.30 8.18
C ARG A 96 9.05 -6.15 9.44
N VAL A 97 9.41 -7.42 9.32
CA VAL A 97 9.29 -8.42 10.39
C VAL A 97 10.68 -8.89 10.82
N ARG A 98 10.99 -8.75 12.11
CA ARG A 98 12.21 -9.29 12.74
C ARG A 98 11.90 -10.68 13.29
N VAL A 99 12.18 -11.73 12.51
CA VAL A 99 11.71 -13.09 12.83
C VAL A 99 12.40 -13.74 14.02
N GLY A 100 13.57 -13.24 14.45
CA GLY A 100 14.28 -13.79 15.61
C GLY A 100 14.62 -15.27 15.41
N ARG A 101 14.53 -16.08 16.47
CA ARG A 101 14.69 -17.55 16.36
C ARG A 101 13.44 -18.16 15.74
N VAL A 102 13.60 -18.84 14.60
CA VAL A 102 12.49 -19.43 13.85
C VAL A 102 12.39 -20.93 14.09
N LYS A 103 11.19 -21.41 14.42
CA LYS A 103 10.86 -22.84 14.48
C LYS A 103 10.11 -23.26 13.23
N LYS A 104 10.71 -24.13 12.43
CA LYS A 104 9.99 -24.85 11.36
C LYS A 104 8.99 -25.80 12.01
N ILE A 105 7.73 -25.73 11.61
CA ILE A 105 6.67 -26.66 11.98
C ILE A 105 6.34 -27.54 10.77
N ASP A 106 6.56 -28.85 10.90
CA ASP A 106 6.24 -29.88 9.91
C ASP A 106 5.70 -31.14 10.60
N SER A 107 5.52 -32.23 9.85
CA SER A 107 4.98 -33.50 10.38
C SER A 107 5.78 -34.05 11.56
N ASN A 108 7.09 -33.82 11.62
CA ASN A 108 7.97 -34.41 12.63
C ASN A 108 7.86 -33.72 13.99
N ASN A 109 7.43 -32.45 14.01
CA ASN A 109 7.38 -31.64 15.22
C ASN A 109 6.05 -30.89 15.38
N TYR A 110 4.99 -31.39 14.74
CA TYR A 110 3.66 -30.81 14.74
C TYR A 110 3.06 -30.62 16.14
N HIS A 111 3.47 -31.43 17.12
CA HIS A 111 3.09 -31.28 18.52
C HIS A 111 3.55 -29.94 19.14
N MET A 112 4.60 -29.31 18.60
CA MET A 112 5.12 -28.02 19.07
C MET A 112 4.41 -26.81 18.43
N ARG A 113 3.47 -27.03 17.50
CA ARG A 113 2.92 -25.97 16.64
C ARG A 113 2.33 -24.79 17.42
N GLU A 114 1.86 -24.99 18.65
CA GLU A 114 1.29 -23.92 19.49
C GLU A 114 2.16 -23.56 20.71
N THR A 115 3.24 -24.30 20.96
CA THR A 115 4.07 -24.17 22.18
C THR A 115 5.51 -23.73 21.92
N TRP A 116 5.94 -23.64 20.65
CA TRP A 116 7.29 -23.21 20.24
C TRP A 116 7.84 -21.98 20.97
N HIS A 117 6.98 -21.01 21.32
CA HIS A 117 7.40 -19.79 22.03
C HIS A 117 7.91 -20.07 23.45
N ARG A 118 7.48 -21.17 24.08
CA ARG A 118 7.97 -21.62 25.40
C ARG A 118 9.42 -22.09 25.36
N ASP A 119 9.87 -22.52 24.18
CA ASP A 119 11.24 -23.01 23.96
C ASP A 119 12.18 -21.90 23.44
N GLY A 120 11.78 -20.63 23.59
CA GLY A 120 12.57 -19.46 23.23
C GLY A 120 12.63 -19.15 21.73
N TYR A 121 11.68 -19.67 20.95
CA TYR A 121 11.50 -19.26 19.56
C TYR A 121 10.62 -18.01 19.48
N ASP A 122 10.96 -17.11 18.55
CA ASP A 122 10.27 -15.83 18.34
C ASP A 122 9.21 -15.92 17.25
N THR A 123 9.40 -16.83 16.29
CA THR A 123 8.50 -17.07 15.17
C THR A 123 8.36 -18.57 14.92
N ALA A 124 7.14 -19.06 14.71
CA ALA A 124 6.92 -20.35 14.07
C ALA A 124 6.65 -20.15 12.57
N TRP A 125 7.14 -21.06 11.75
CA TRP A 125 6.97 -21.05 10.30
C TRP A 125 6.52 -22.42 9.81
N VAL A 126 5.43 -22.47 9.06
CA VAL A 126 5.04 -23.67 8.31
C VAL A 126 5.47 -23.53 6.84
N PRO A 127 6.28 -24.47 6.30
CA PRO A 127 6.72 -24.42 4.91
C PRO A 127 5.58 -24.62 3.92
N PRO A 128 5.73 -24.13 2.67
CA PRO A 128 4.79 -24.48 1.62
C PRO A 128 4.88 -25.98 1.31
N ASN A 129 3.74 -26.56 0.93
CA ASN A 129 3.61 -27.97 0.54
C ASN A 129 4.20 -28.97 1.56
N CYS A 130 4.15 -28.65 2.86
CA CYS A 130 4.74 -29.47 3.92
C CYS A 130 3.98 -30.78 4.22
N GLY A 131 2.93 -31.11 3.46
CA GLY A 131 2.12 -32.32 3.65
C GLY A 131 1.20 -32.31 4.86
N LEU A 132 1.16 -31.22 5.64
CA LEU A 132 0.24 -31.09 6.78
C LEU A 132 -1.19 -30.89 6.28
N SER A 133 -2.10 -31.80 6.67
CA SER A 133 -3.54 -31.71 6.36
C SER A 133 -4.19 -30.44 6.92
N ALA A 134 -3.64 -29.89 8.00
CA ALA A 134 -4.07 -28.62 8.58
C ALA A 134 -3.71 -27.38 7.74
N VAL A 135 -2.90 -27.54 6.68
CA VAL A 135 -2.53 -26.47 5.73
C VAL A 135 -2.95 -26.85 4.31
N PRO A 136 -4.27 -26.97 4.04
CA PRO A 136 -4.77 -27.44 2.75
C PRO A 136 -4.43 -26.49 1.60
N SER A 137 -4.09 -25.22 1.89
CA SER A 137 -3.65 -24.27 0.88
C SER A 137 -2.30 -24.60 0.25
N GLY A 138 -1.45 -25.41 0.91
CA GLY A 138 -0.06 -25.61 0.51
C GLY A 138 0.82 -24.35 0.57
N LEU A 139 0.26 -23.20 0.95
CA LEU A 139 0.98 -21.94 1.13
C LEU A 139 1.58 -21.84 2.53
N GLU A 140 2.75 -21.22 2.60
CA GLU A 140 3.49 -20.97 3.83
C GLU A 140 2.78 -19.97 4.75
N GLU A 141 3.13 -20.00 6.03
CA GLU A 141 2.58 -19.09 7.03
C GLU A 141 3.53 -18.97 8.22
N ASP A 142 3.67 -17.75 8.73
CA ASP A 142 4.46 -17.46 9.92
C ASP A 142 3.54 -16.92 11.02
N CYS A 143 3.88 -17.25 12.27
CA CYS A 143 3.27 -16.66 13.45
C CYS A 143 4.36 -16.09 14.34
N VAL A 144 4.36 -14.77 14.49
CA VAL A 144 5.34 -14.02 15.30
C VAL A 144 4.78 -13.78 16.69
N PHE A 145 5.52 -14.18 17.73
CA PHE A 145 4.98 -14.19 19.09
C PHE A 145 4.78 -12.79 19.66
N ASP A 146 5.83 -11.96 19.60
CA ASP A 146 5.82 -10.58 20.09
C ASP A 146 5.46 -9.61 18.95
N PRO A 147 4.29 -8.93 19.01
CA PRO A 147 3.90 -7.93 18.02
C PRO A 147 4.92 -6.81 17.79
N LYS A 148 5.78 -6.49 18.78
CA LYS A 148 6.83 -5.45 18.63
C LYS A 148 7.90 -5.82 17.60
N ARG A 149 7.94 -7.07 17.15
CA ARG A 149 8.79 -7.55 16.05
C ARG A 149 8.22 -7.26 14.67
N VAL A 150 6.96 -6.81 14.58
CA VAL A 150 6.22 -6.57 13.33
C VAL A 150 5.95 -5.08 13.17
N LYS A 151 6.60 -4.45 12.18
CA LYS A 151 6.40 -3.03 11.87
C LYS A 151 5.64 -2.85 10.57
N VAL A 152 4.54 -2.10 10.58
CA VAL A 152 3.87 -1.67 9.36
C VAL A 152 4.76 -0.68 8.62
N VAL A 153 5.10 -0.99 7.37
CA VAL A 153 5.91 -0.13 6.48
C VAL A 153 5.15 0.33 5.24
N GLY A 154 3.97 -0.25 4.99
CA GLY A 154 3.08 0.19 3.92
C GLY A 154 1.68 -0.39 4.07
N ILE A 155 0.72 0.23 3.37
CA ILE A 155 -0.63 -0.31 3.21
C ILE A 155 -0.85 -0.50 1.72
N ILE A 156 -0.98 -1.77 1.32
CA ILE A 156 -1.36 -2.17 -0.01
C ILE A 156 -2.88 -2.25 -0.01
N VAL A 157 -3.48 -1.15 -0.43
CA VAL A 157 -4.90 -1.02 -0.62
C VAL A 157 -5.27 -1.75 -1.92
N SER A 158 -5.66 -3.02 -1.83
CA SER A 158 -6.17 -3.78 -2.98
C SER A 158 -7.66 -3.50 -3.25
N VAL A 159 -8.13 -2.27 -3.06
CA VAL A 159 -9.54 -1.95 -3.34
C VAL A 159 -9.71 -1.25 -4.67
N LEU A 160 -10.61 -1.84 -5.45
CA LEU A 160 -11.49 -1.13 -6.37
C LEU A 160 -11.82 0.25 -5.76
N PRO A 161 -11.47 1.37 -6.40
CA PRO A 161 -11.93 2.67 -5.93
C PRO A 161 -13.46 2.63 -5.83
N LYS A 162 -13.99 3.02 -4.66
CA LYS A 162 -15.43 3.11 -4.41
C LYS A 162 -15.93 4.43 -4.98
N ASP A 163 -17.11 4.38 -5.57
CA ASP A 163 -17.84 5.57 -5.96
C ASP A 163 -17.94 6.54 -4.79
N ARG A 164 -17.79 7.83 -5.12
CA ARG A 164 -17.83 8.99 -4.21
C ARG A 164 -16.76 8.95 -3.11
N GLY A 165 -15.76 8.08 -3.24
CA GLY A 165 -14.64 7.98 -2.30
C GLY A 165 -13.74 9.23 -2.32
N ILE A 166 -13.01 9.39 -1.21
CA ILE A 166 -11.95 10.39 -1.10
C ILE A 166 -10.65 9.67 -0.76
N TYR A 167 -9.64 9.83 -1.61
CA TYR A 167 -8.39 9.09 -1.52
C TYR A 167 -7.19 10.02 -1.41
N ILE A 168 -6.16 9.57 -0.69
CA ILE A 168 -4.82 10.15 -0.84
C ILE A 168 -4.15 9.50 -2.03
N MET A 169 -3.73 10.32 -2.99
CA MET A 169 -3.07 9.90 -4.23
C MET A 169 -1.84 10.77 -4.46
N TYR A 170 -1.06 10.41 -5.48
CA TYR A 170 0.21 11.03 -5.79
C TYR A 170 0.31 11.34 -7.28
N HIS A 171 0.91 12.48 -7.59
CA HIS A 171 1.21 12.91 -8.95
C HIS A 171 2.68 13.31 -9.02
N GLY A 172 3.43 12.66 -9.90
CA GLY A 172 4.82 13.00 -10.18
C GLY A 172 4.90 14.02 -11.31
N THR A 173 5.65 15.10 -11.11
CA THR A 173 5.75 16.21 -12.06
C THR A 173 7.09 16.94 -11.92
N SER A 174 7.38 17.90 -12.79
CA SER A 174 8.59 18.73 -12.70
C SER A 174 8.45 19.82 -11.64
N VAL A 175 9.56 20.44 -11.22
CA VAL A 175 9.52 21.56 -10.26
C VAL A 175 8.67 22.71 -10.78
N ALA A 176 8.86 23.09 -12.05
CA ALA A 176 8.10 24.19 -12.67
C ALA A 176 6.60 23.90 -12.69
N ASN A 177 6.20 22.67 -13.02
CA ASN A 177 4.80 22.27 -13.02
C ASN A 177 4.23 22.18 -11.60
N ALA A 178 5.02 21.73 -10.62
CA ALA A 178 4.58 21.70 -9.22
C ALA A 178 4.22 23.11 -8.72
N ARG A 179 5.06 24.12 -8.99
CA ARG A 179 4.76 25.53 -8.69
C ARG A 179 3.46 25.98 -9.36
N SER A 180 3.33 25.72 -10.65
CA SER A 180 2.14 26.10 -11.41
C SER A 180 0.87 25.43 -10.89
N ILE A 181 0.93 24.14 -10.55
CA ILE A 181 -0.20 23.38 -10.01
C ILE A 181 -0.61 23.89 -8.62
N ILE A 182 0.35 24.24 -7.77
CA ILE A 182 0.07 24.77 -6.43
C ILE A 182 -0.64 26.12 -6.54
N THR A 183 -0.18 27.00 -7.43
CA THR A 183 -0.73 28.35 -7.59
C THR A 183 -2.05 28.38 -8.37
N ASN A 184 -2.13 27.63 -9.47
CA ASN A 184 -3.21 27.75 -10.46
C ASN A 184 -4.15 26.53 -10.48
N GLY A 185 -3.83 25.49 -9.71
CA GLY A 185 -4.53 24.21 -9.76
C GLY A 185 -4.11 23.33 -10.95
N PHE A 186 -4.67 22.13 -10.99
CA PHE A 186 -4.44 21.18 -12.07
C PHE A 186 -5.17 21.61 -13.35
N ARG A 187 -4.59 21.24 -14.50
CA ARG A 187 -5.24 21.30 -15.83
C ARG A 187 -5.33 19.90 -16.39
N GLN A 188 -6.40 19.62 -17.14
CA GLN A 188 -6.53 18.33 -17.83
C GLN A 188 -5.41 18.19 -18.87
N SER A 189 -4.87 16.98 -19.00
CA SER A 189 -4.11 16.62 -20.20
C SER A 189 -5.03 16.60 -21.42
N THR A 190 -4.48 16.80 -22.62
CA THR A 190 -5.24 16.70 -23.87
C THR A 190 -5.37 15.25 -24.37
N LYS A 191 -4.54 14.33 -23.86
CA LYS A 191 -4.49 12.92 -24.22
C LYS A 191 -3.95 12.06 -23.09
N GLY A 192 -4.04 10.74 -23.24
CA GLY A 192 -3.46 9.73 -22.37
C GLY A 192 -4.15 8.38 -22.54
N MET A 193 -3.69 7.34 -21.84
CA MET A 193 -4.21 5.97 -22.01
C MET A 193 -5.67 5.79 -21.59
N LEU A 194 -6.21 6.73 -20.79
CA LEU A 194 -7.60 6.82 -20.37
C LEU A 194 -8.27 8.10 -20.92
N GLY A 195 -7.73 8.69 -21.99
CA GLY A 195 -8.23 9.96 -22.54
C GLY A 195 -7.76 11.18 -21.75
N LYS A 196 -8.51 12.28 -21.87
CA LYS A 196 -8.19 13.57 -21.22
C LYS A 196 -8.52 13.54 -19.73
N GLY A 197 -7.66 14.13 -18.91
CA GLY A 197 -7.88 14.25 -17.47
C GLY A 197 -6.58 14.47 -16.70
N VAL A 198 -6.66 14.32 -15.37
CA VAL A 198 -5.50 14.40 -14.49
C VAL A 198 -5.15 13.01 -14.00
N TYR A 199 -3.95 12.56 -14.35
CA TYR A 199 -3.46 11.23 -14.02
C TYR A 199 -2.81 11.21 -12.64
N VAL A 200 -3.29 10.31 -11.78
CA VAL A 200 -2.84 10.18 -10.40
C VAL A 200 -2.72 8.70 -10.04
N SER A 201 -1.96 8.40 -8.99
CA SER A 201 -1.81 7.02 -8.51
C SER A 201 -1.81 6.97 -7.00
N ARG A 202 -2.40 5.92 -6.43
CA ARG A 202 -2.27 5.60 -5.00
C ARG A 202 -0.87 5.07 -4.66
N ASN A 203 -0.08 4.67 -5.65
CA ASN A 203 1.29 4.22 -5.46
C ASN A 203 2.28 5.39 -5.51
N LYS A 204 2.75 5.84 -4.34
CA LYS A 204 3.79 6.90 -4.24
C LYS A 204 5.05 6.55 -5.03
N LYS A 205 5.53 5.31 -4.97
CA LYS A 205 6.74 4.87 -5.69
C LYS A 205 6.55 4.98 -7.21
N LYS A 206 5.35 4.67 -7.72
CA LYS A 206 5.02 4.92 -9.13
C LYS A 206 5.19 6.39 -9.47
N ALA A 207 4.59 7.29 -8.69
CA ALA A 207 4.65 8.72 -8.92
C ALA A 207 6.09 9.26 -8.92
N THR A 208 7.00 8.73 -8.10
CA THR A 208 8.42 9.16 -8.09
C THR A 208 9.18 8.94 -9.40
N ARG A 209 8.65 8.14 -10.32
CA ARG A 209 9.26 7.90 -11.63
C ARG A 209 8.93 8.98 -12.67
N TYR A 210 7.95 9.83 -12.39
CA TYR A 210 7.49 10.84 -13.34
C TYR A 210 8.10 12.21 -13.01
N PRO A 211 8.49 12.99 -14.03
CA PRO A 211 8.46 12.65 -15.47
C PRO A 211 9.51 11.59 -15.87
N LEU A 212 9.17 10.70 -16.82
CA LEU A 212 9.97 9.50 -17.16
C LEU A 212 11.32 9.79 -17.85
N LYS A 213 11.65 11.05 -18.16
CA LYS A 213 12.89 11.48 -18.81
C LYS A 213 13.44 12.78 -18.23
N SER A 214 13.12 13.08 -16.98
CA SER A 214 13.68 14.24 -16.26
C SER A 214 14.80 13.81 -15.32
N ASP A 215 15.66 14.75 -14.96
CA ASP A 215 16.63 14.57 -13.89
C ASP A 215 15.94 14.32 -12.55
N ALA A 216 16.59 13.55 -11.68
CA ALA A 216 16.07 13.24 -10.35
C ALA A 216 15.86 14.50 -9.49
N SER A 217 16.67 15.54 -9.70
CA SER A 217 16.57 16.83 -9.04
C SER A 217 15.33 17.62 -9.45
N ASP A 218 14.82 17.43 -10.67
CA ASP A 218 13.61 18.10 -11.18
C ASP A 218 12.31 17.37 -10.80
N ARG A 219 12.39 16.14 -10.27
CA ARG A 219 11.19 15.36 -9.92
C ARG A 219 10.59 15.79 -8.59
N VAL A 220 9.33 16.17 -8.64
CA VAL A 220 8.47 16.46 -7.49
C VAL A 220 7.33 15.46 -7.45
N VAL A 221 6.98 14.99 -6.26
CA VAL A 221 5.76 14.21 -6.03
C VAL A 221 4.81 15.01 -5.15
N LEU A 222 3.67 15.40 -5.71
CA LEU A 222 2.59 16.04 -4.98
C LEU A 222 1.75 14.98 -4.26
N LYS A 223 1.37 15.24 -3.00
CA LYS A 223 0.36 14.48 -2.25
C LYS A 223 -0.99 15.14 -2.45
N LEU A 224 -1.97 14.37 -2.86
CA LEU A 224 -3.27 14.85 -3.30
C LEU A 224 -4.37 14.28 -2.42
N LYS A 225 -5.41 15.07 -2.16
CA LYS A 225 -6.72 14.60 -1.71
C LYS A 225 -7.67 14.64 -2.91
N VAL A 226 -8.09 13.47 -3.36
CA VAL A 226 -8.86 13.30 -4.62
C VAL A 226 -10.26 12.80 -4.31
N ARG A 227 -11.28 13.54 -4.77
CA ARG A 227 -12.69 13.13 -4.72
C ARG A 227 -13.06 12.40 -6.01
N VAL A 228 -13.02 11.08 -6.02
CA VAL A 228 -13.09 10.30 -7.28
C VAL A 228 -14.47 10.29 -7.93
N GLY A 229 -15.54 10.63 -7.20
CA GLY A 229 -16.88 10.64 -7.78
C GLY A 229 -17.29 9.25 -8.29
N ARG A 230 -18.06 9.17 -9.37
CA ARG A 230 -18.39 7.86 -10.00
C ARG A 230 -17.15 7.31 -10.71
N VAL A 231 -16.77 6.07 -10.43
CA VAL A 231 -15.53 5.48 -10.94
C VAL A 231 -15.81 4.37 -11.94
N LYS A 232 -15.19 4.46 -13.12
CA LYS A 232 -15.23 3.41 -14.12
C LYS A 232 -13.94 2.61 -14.10
N ARG A 233 -14.04 1.31 -13.85
CA ARG A 233 -12.94 0.37 -14.13
C ARG A 233 -12.73 0.28 -15.64
N ILE A 234 -11.50 0.49 -16.08
CA ILE A 234 -11.03 0.32 -17.45
C ILE A 234 -9.91 -0.74 -17.43
N ASP A 235 -10.10 -1.83 -18.14
CA ASP A 235 -9.09 -2.87 -18.37
C ASP A 235 -8.95 -3.14 -19.89
N LYS A 236 -8.31 -4.25 -20.26
CA LYS A 236 -7.91 -4.53 -21.65
C LYS A 236 -9.12 -4.46 -22.60
N ASN A 237 -9.00 -3.63 -23.65
CA ASN A 237 -10.01 -3.43 -24.71
C ASN A 237 -11.38 -2.91 -24.22
N HIS A 238 -11.42 -2.13 -23.13
CA HIS A 238 -12.68 -1.60 -22.64
C HIS A 238 -13.25 -0.50 -23.56
N HIS A 239 -14.49 -0.66 -24.04
CA HIS A 239 -15.21 0.26 -24.94
C HIS A 239 -15.37 1.72 -24.44
N LEU A 240 -15.08 2.01 -23.17
CA LEU A 240 -15.19 3.36 -22.57
C LEU A 240 -13.83 3.97 -22.28
N GLN A 241 -12.73 3.36 -22.72
CA GLN A 241 -11.37 3.76 -22.38
C GLN A 241 -11.13 5.27 -22.53
N TYR A 242 -11.72 5.90 -23.56
CA TYR A 242 -11.56 7.33 -23.84
C TYR A 242 -12.84 8.16 -23.65
N THR A 243 -13.99 7.54 -23.37
CA THR A 243 -15.31 8.18 -23.36
C THR A 243 -16.08 7.99 -22.04
N TRP A 244 -15.44 7.40 -21.02
CA TRP A 244 -16.05 7.17 -19.70
C TRP A 244 -16.64 8.45 -19.08
N ASN A 245 -16.04 9.61 -19.30
CA ASN A 245 -16.56 10.88 -18.79
C ASN A 245 -17.89 11.28 -19.45
N GLU A 246 -18.07 10.98 -20.74
CA GLU A 246 -19.30 11.24 -21.49
C GLU A 246 -20.45 10.34 -21.01
N HIS A 247 -20.10 9.23 -20.36
CA HIS A 247 -21.03 8.28 -19.75
C HIS A 247 -21.29 8.58 -18.26
N GLY A 248 -20.95 9.79 -17.80
CA GLY A 248 -21.26 10.29 -16.47
C GLY A 248 -20.36 9.74 -15.35
N TYR A 249 -19.17 9.22 -15.70
CA TYR A 249 -18.14 8.87 -14.71
C TYR A 249 -17.19 10.03 -14.48
N ASP A 250 -16.76 10.22 -13.24
CA ASP A 250 -15.87 11.30 -12.83
C ASP A 250 -14.38 10.89 -12.85
N THR A 251 -14.12 9.59 -12.71
CA THR A 251 -12.77 9.00 -12.73
C THR A 251 -12.77 7.69 -13.51
N ALA A 252 -11.79 7.48 -14.39
CA ALA A 252 -11.45 6.14 -14.88
C ALA A 252 -10.30 5.54 -14.07
N TRP A 253 -10.33 4.23 -13.85
CA TRP A 253 -9.32 3.52 -13.07
C TRP A 253 -8.88 2.24 -13.76
N VAL A 254 -7.56 2.07 -13.87
CA VAL A 254 -6.92 0.82 -14.32
C VAL A 254 -6.45 0.01 -13.11
N PRO A 255 -6.90 -1.24 -12.95
CA PRO A 255 -6.42 -2.12 -11.90
C PRO A 255 -4.94 -2.51 -12.08
N ALA A 256 -4.24 -2.68 -10.97
CA ALA A 256 -2.91 -3.28 -10.99
C ALA A 256 -2.98 -4.72 -11.52
N ASN A 257 -1.95 -5.12 -12.28
CA ASN A 257 -1.77 -6.45 -12.85
C ASN A 257 -2.99 -6.95 -13.66
N CYS A 258 -3.71 -6.06 -14.35
CA CYS A 258 -4.86 -6.43 -15.17
C CYS A 258 -4.49 -7.10 -16.52
N GLY A 259 -3.21 -7.39 -16.76
CA GLY A 259 -2.74 -8.00 -18.01
C GLY A 259 -2.85 -7.08 -19.23
N TRP A 260 -2.93 -5.76 -19.02
CA TRP A 260 -3.04 -4.80 -20.10
C TRP A 260 -1.67 -4.30 -20.54
N ASP A 261 -1.32 -4.59 -21.80
CA ASP A 261 0.00 -4.29 -22.38
C ASP A 261 0.32 -2.78 -22.42
N ALA A 262 -0.72 -1.92 -22.49
CA ALA A 262 -0.59 -0.47 -22.41
C ALA A 262 -0.15 0.03 -21.02
N VAL A 263 -0.14 -0.84 -19.99
CA VAL A 263 0.39 -0.54 -18.65
C VAL A 263 1.52 -1.53 -18.30
N PRO A 264 2.71 -1.41 -18.94
CA PRO A 264 3.81 -2.36 -18.75
C PRO A 264 4.28 -2.48 -17.30
N SER A 265 4.07 -1.43 -16.50
CA SER A 265 4.43 -1.44 -15.09
C SER A 265 3.56 -2.37 -14.23
N GLY A 266 2.40 -2.79 -14.72
CA GLY A 266 1.41 -3.53 -13.93
C GLY A 266 0.83 -2.73 -12.74
N LEU A 267 1.15 -1.45 -12.61
CA LEU A 267 0.69 -0.62 -11.50
C LEU A 267 -0.56 0.18 -11.87
N GLU A 268 -1.50 0.24 -10.93
CA GLU A 268 -2.75 0.97 -11.07
C GLU A 268 -2.57 2.46 -11.43
N GLU A 269 -3.58 3.02 -12.08
CA GLU A 269 -3.65 4.44 -12.42
C GLU A 269 -5.09 4.92 -12.43
N ASP A 270 -5.31 6.14 -11.96
CA ASP A 270 -6.59 6.82 -12.01
C ASP A 270 -6.46 8.05 -12.93
N CYS A 271 -7.47 8.30 -13.76
CA CYS A 271 -7.61 9.51 -14.56
C CYS A 271 -8.87 10.23 -14.11
N VAL A 272 -8.71 11.38 -13.45
CA VAL A 272 -9.81 12.19 -12.92
C VAL A 272 -10.19 13.25 -13.96
N PHE A 273 -11.48 13.36 -14.29
CA PHE A 273 -11.92 14.25 -15.35
C PHE A 273 -11.79 15.71 -14.93
N ASP A 274 -12.51 16.12 -13.89
CA ASP A 274 -12.53 17.52 -13.41
C ASP A 274 -11.37 17.78 -12.43
N PRO A 275 -10.41 18.66 -12.77
CA PRO A 275 -9.31 19.03 -11.89
C PRO A 275 -9.75 19.60 -10.53
N LYS A 276 -10.95 20.20 -10.43
CA LYS A 276 -11.49 20.75 -9.17
C LYS A 276 -11.75 19.68 -8.11
N ARG A 277 -11.77 18.41 -8.51
CA ARG A 277 -11.89 17.25 -7.59
C ARG A 277 -10.56 16.90 -6.90
N ILE A 278 -9.47 17.57 -7.25
CA ILE A 278 -8.13 17.30 -6.76
C ILE A 278 -7.63 18.50 -5.96
N LYS A 279 -7.23 18.25 -4.70
CA LYS A 279 -6.56 19.25 -3.87
C LYS A 279 -5.13 18.79 -3.57
N VAL A 280 -4.14 19.66 -3.82
CA VAL A 280 -2.79 19.47 -3.28
C VAL A 280 -2.83 19.68 -1.78
N VAL A 281 -2.35 18.70 -1.01
CA VAL A 281 -2.36 18.74 0.46
C VAL A 281 -0.98 18.67 1.09
N ASP A 282 0.04 18.27 0.33
CA ASP A 282 1.43 18.19 0.80
C ASP A 282 2.40 17.95 -0.37
N ILE A 283 3.70 18.09 -0.11
CA ILE A 283 4.78 17.70 -1.03
C ILE A 283 5.40 16.40 -0.52
N ALA A 284 5.12 15.30 -1.22
CA ALA A 284 5.53 13.97 -0.78
C ALA A 284 7.01 13.65 -1.04
N LYS A 285 7.63 14.32 -2.03
CA LYS A 285 9.07 14.23 -2.36
C LYS A 285 9.48 15.40 -3.26
N ALA A 286 10.62 16.02 -2.98
CA ALA A 286 11.34 16.94 -3.86
C ALA A 286 12.82 16.98 -3.43
N SER A 287 13.69 17.60 -4.23
CA SER A 287 15.13 17.73 -3.94
C SER A 287 15.41 18.92 -3.02
N GLY A 288 16.22 18.71 -1.96
CA GLY A 288 16.78 19.75 -1.09
C GLY A 288 15.87 20.96 -0.85
N ASN A 289 16.35 22.15 -1.24
CA ASN A 289 15.66 23.43 -1.05
C ASN A 289 14.31 23.54 -1.76
N VAL A 290 14.10 22.79 -2.85
CA VAL A 290 12.82 22.79 -3.58
C VAL A 290 11.69 22.27 -2.71
N LEU A 291 11.96 21.29 -1.83
CA LEU A 291 10.95 20.78 -0.91
C LEU A 291 10.44 21.89 0.01
N THR A 292 11.36 22.59 0.67
CA THR A 292 11.05 23.69 1.59
C THR A 292 10.31 24.81 0.88
N GLU A 293 10.77 25.21 -0.31
CA GLU A 293 10.14 26.24 -1.13
C GLU A 293 8.68 25.91 -1.46
N LEU A 294 8.42 24.70 -1.96
CA LEU A 294 7.08 24.27 -2.36
C LEU A 294 6.14 24.12 -1.16
N GLN A 295 6.66 23.67 0.00
CA GLN A 295 5.89 23.61 1.24
C GLN A 295 5.49 25.01 1.72
N GLN A 296 6.41 25.98 1.67
CA GLN A 296 6.11 27.38 2.00
C GLN A 296 5.09 27.98 1.04
N LEU A 297 5.22 27.74 -0.26
CA LEU A 297 4.26 28.18 -1.28
C LEU A 297 2.85 27.65 -1.00
N LEU A 298 2.74 26.34 -0.71
CA LEU A 298 1.47 25.69 -0.38
C LEU A 298 0.86 26.25 0.91
N TYR A 299 1.69 26.49 1.93
CA TYR A 299 1.24 27.06 3.21
C TYR A 299 0.68 28.48 3.04
N ARG A 300 1.40 29.36 2.33
CA ARG A 300 0.97 30.75 2.10
C ARG A 300 -0.41 30.83 1.45
N LEU A 301 -0.66 29.99 0.44
CA LEU A 301 -1.96 29.94 -0.24
C LEU A 301 -3.07 29.38 0.65
N CYS A 302 -2.74 28.45 1.56
CA CYS A 302 -3.72 27.95 2.52
C CYS A 302 -4.11 29.02 3.55
N VAL A 303 -3.16 29.85 3.99
CA VAL A 303 -3.43 30.97 4.91
C VAL A 303 -4.24 32.06 4.23
N SER A 304 -3.87 32.49 3.02
CA SER A 304 -4.57 33.57 2.30
C SER A 304 -6.04 33.24 2.03
N LEU A 305 -6.37 31.97 1.77
CA LEU A 305 -7.75 31.52 1.59
C LEU A 305 -8.57 31.55 2.90
N ASN A 306 -7.92 31.46 4.06
CA ASN A 306 -8.60 31.45 5.37
C ASN A 306 -8.76 32.85 5.97
N THR A 307 -8.03 33.86 5.48
CA THR A 307 -8.11 35.26 5.93
C THR A 307 -9.05 36.12 5.08
N SER A 308 -9.69 35.54 4.07
CA SER A 308 -10.55 36.23 3.10
C SER A 308 -12.05 36.15 3.43
N HIS A 309 -12.40 35.90 4.69
CA HIS A 309 -13.77 35.78 5.20
C HIS A 309 -13.99 36.72 6.38
#